data_AF-C0FTQ0-F1
#
_entry.id   AF-C0FTQ0-F1
#
_cell.length_a   1.000
_cell.length_b   1.000
_cell.length_c   1.000
_cell.angle_alpha   90.00
_cell.angle_beta   90.00
_cell.angle_gamma   90.00
#
_symmetry.space_group_name_H-M   'P 1'
#
loop_
_entity.id
_entity.type
_entity.pdbx_description
1 polymer ?
#
loop_
_entity_poly.entity_id
_entity_poly.type
_entity_poly.pdbx_seq_one_letter_code
_entity_poly.pdbx_strand_id
1 'polypeptide(L)'
;MELAHVDSEIEKLVDSLTGANNVLFSYVNVKIAELDGRKQELLARIAELTVEAISPEQVSQISGYLDTWENVSFDDKRRVVDLMITTIAATSDSLNITWKI
;
A
#
# COMPACT_ATOMS: atom_id res chain seq x y z
N MET A 1 28.48 -55.84 18.76
CA MET A 1 27.05 -55.68 18.41
C MET A 1 26.48 -54.39 18.98
N GLU A 2 26.83 -53.99 20.21
CA GLU A 2 26.35 -52.73 20.82
C GLU A 2 26.75 -51.46 20.07
N LEU A 3 28.00 -51.34 19.58
CA LEU A 3 28.42 -50.14 18.84
C LEU A 3 27.54 -49.86 17.62
N ALA A 4 27.27 -50.90 16.80
CA ALA A 4 26.41 -50.78 15.63
C ALA A 4 24.95 -50.45 15.99
N HIS A 5 24.49 -50.85 17.18
CA HIS A 5 23.18 -50.47 17.68
C HIS A 5 23.14 -48.99 18.06
N VAL A 6 24.15 -48.53 18.80
CA VAL A 6 24.31 -47.11 19.19
C VAL A 6 24.43 -46.21 17.95
N ASP A 7 25.21 -46.61 16.94
CA ASP A 7 25.34 -45.84 15.69
C ASP A 7 23.99 -45.70 14.97
N SER A 8 23.17 -46.76 14.95
CA SER A 8 21.82 -46.71 14.36
C SER A 8 20.86 -45.81 15.14
N GLU A 9 20.98 -45.74 16.46
CA GLU A 9 20.17 -44.82 17.27
C GLU A 9 20.57 -43.36 17.03
N ILE A 10 21.88 -43.08 16.90
CA ILE A 10 22.38 -41.74 16.55
C ILE A 10 21.82 -41.29 15.21
N GLU A 11 21.86 -42.15 14.19
CA GLU A 11 21.39 -41.83 12.84
C GLU A 11 19.88 -41.50 12.82
N LYS A 12 19.06 -42.28 13.54
CA LYS A 12 17.61 -42.01 13.69
C LYS A 12 17.33 -40.68 14.41
N LEU A 13 18.13 -40.34 15.42
CA LEU A 13 17.99 -39.08 16.14
C LEU A 13 18.37 -37.90 15.24
N VAL A 14 19.41 -38.04 14.43
CA VAL A 14 19.81 -37.02 13.44
C VAL A 14 18.71 -36.82 12.40
N ASP A 15 18.18 -37.90 11.81
CA ASP A 15 17.09 -37.82 10.83
C ASP A 15 15.83 -37.15 11.41
N SER A 16 15.48 -37.51 12.65
CA SER A 16 14.34 -36.93 13.36
C SER A 16 14.54 -35.43 13.60
N LEU A 17 15.75 -35.02 13.99
CA LEU A 17 16.09 -33.61 14.23
C LEU A 17 16.06 -32.80 12.92
N THR A 18 16.61 -33.32 11.84
CA THR A 18 16.59 -32.69 10.52
C THR A 18 15.16 -32.55 9.99
N GLY A 19 14.33 -33.59 10.15
CA GLY A 19 12.91 -33.55 9.78
C GLY A 19 12.13 -32.50 10.55
N ALA A 20 12.28 -32.46 11.89
CA ALA A 20 11.61 -31.49 12.74
C ALA A 20 11.99 -30.03 12.39
N ASN A 21 13.28 -29.79 12.10
CA ASN A 21 13.77 -28.47 11.72
C ASN A 21 13.17 -28.00 10.38
N ASN A 22 13.09 -28.89 9.39
CA ASN A 22 12.48 -28.58 8.09
C ASN A 22 10.99 -28.24 8.21
N VAL A 23 10.24 -28.94 9.07
CA VAL A 23 8.82 -28.63 9.33
C VAL A 23 8.67 -27.25 9.96
N LEU A 24 9.49 -26.92 10.96
CA LEU A 24 9.49 -25.60 11.59
C LEU A 24 9.83 -24.50 10.59
N PHE A 25 10.85 -24.68 9.76
CA PHE A 25 11.20 -23.74 8.69
C PHE A 25 10.05 -23.55 7.70
N SER A 26 9.41 -24.63 7.26
CA SER A 26 8.25 -24.56 6.35
C SER A 26 7.11 -23.77 6.97
N TYR A 27 6.81 -24.00 8.25
CA TYR A 27 5.77 -23.26 8.97
C TYR A 27 6.10 -21.76 9.06
N VAL A 28 7.34 -21.42 9.42
CA VAL A 28 7.80 -20.02 9.50
C VAL A 28 7.67 -19.34 8.13
N ASN A 29 8.09 -20.00 7.05
CA ASN A 29 7.98 -19.44 5.70
C ASN A 29 6.54 -19.20 5.27
N VAL A 30 5.62 -20.14 5.56
CA VAL A 30 4.19 -19.94 5.32
C VAL A 30 3.67 -18.74 6.11
N LYS A 31 4.07 -18.60 7.38
CA LYS A 31 3.62 -17.49 8.21
C LYS A 31 4.15 -16.14 7.73
N ILE A 32 5.39 -16.10 7.23
CA ILE A 32 5.96 -14.91 6.58
C ILE A 32 5.14 -14.52 5.35
N ALA A 33 4.83 -15.49 4.47
CA ALA A 33 4.05 -15.22 3.27
C ALA A 33 2.63 -14.69 3.58
N GLU A 34 1.97 -15.24 4.61
CA GLU A 34 0.67 -14.76 5.08
C GLU A 34 0.76 -13.32 5.60
N LEU A 35 1.77 -13.01 6.42
CA LEU A 35 1.99 -11.67 6.96
C LEU A 35 2.33 -10.66 5.87
N ASP A 36 3.16 -11.03 4.90
CA ASP A 36 3.48 -10.19 3.76
C ASP A 36 2.24 -9.92 2.90
N GLY A 37 1.40 -10.92 2.67
CA GLY A 37 0.11 -10.74 1.98
C GLY A 37 -0.77 -9.70 2.70
N ARG A 38 -0.93 -9.84 4.02
CA ARG A 38 -1.72 -8.89 4.83
C ARG A 38 -1.11 -7.49 4.85
N LYS A 39 0.22 -7.37 4.88
CA LYS A 39 0.92 -6.08 4.80
C LYS A 39 0.64 -5.38 3.47
N GLN A 40 0.67 -6.10 2.36
CA GLN A 40 0.37 -5.53 1.03
C GLN A 40 -1.09 -5.08 0.93
N GLU A 41 -2.03 -5.86 1.47
CA GLU A 41 -3.45 -5.45 1.53
C GLU A 41 -3.64 -4.16 2.33
N LEU A 42 -3.00 -4.04 3.49
CA LEU A 42 -3.05 -2.81 4.30
C LEU A 42 -2.43 -1.62 3.57
N LEU A 43 -1.31 -1.80 2.88
CA LEU A 43 -0.70 -0.74 2.07
C LEU A 43 -1.62 -0.28 0.94
N ALA A 44 -2.33 -1.21 0.28
CA ALA A 44 -3.30 -0.86 -0.75
C ALA A 44 -4.46 -0.04 -0.19
N ARG A 45 -5.01 -0.43 0.98
CA ARG A 45 -6.06 0.35 1.66
C ARG A 45 -5.58 1.71 2.13
N ILE A 46 -4.35 1.81 2.64
CA ILE A 46 -3.75 3.09 2.99
C ILE A 46 -3.63 3.95 1.73
N ALA A 47 -3.09 3.40 0.64
CA ALA A 47 -2.99 4.12 -0.62
C ALA A 47 -4.36 4.65 -1.07
N GLU A 48 -5.40 3.81 -1.08
CA GLU A 48 -6.78 4.19 -1.40
C GLU A 48 -7.32 5.32 -0.50
N LEU A 49 -7.06 5.26 0.82
CA LEU A 49 -7.48 6.29 1.77
C LEU A 49 -6.63 7.57 1.70
N THR A 50 -5.40 7.47 1.19
CA THR A 50 -4.47 8.60 1.02
C THR A 50 -4.53 9.22 -0.37
N VAL A 51 -5.18 8.59 -1.35
CA VAL A 51 -5.61 9.28 -2.56
C VAL A 51 -6.53 10.40 -2.11
N GLU A 52 -6.00 11.62 -2.22
CA GLU A 52 -6.48 12.86 -1.61
C GLU A 52 -7.99 13.07 -1.78
N ALA A 53 -8.79 12.54 -0.86
CA ALA A 53 -10.11 13.08 -0.62
C ALA A 53 -9.91 14.51 -0.09
N ILE A 54 -10.34 15.51 -0.86
CA ILE A 54 -10.29 16.92 -0.44
C ILE A 54 -10.96 17.00 0.93
N SER A 55 -10.23 17.45 1.96
CA SER A 55 -10.79 17.52 3.31
C SER A 55 -11.94 18.54 3.36
N PRO A 56 -12.95 18.38 4.23
CA PRO A 56 -14.04 19.36 4.36
C PRO A 56 -13.56 20.79 4.63
N GLU A 57 -12.45 20.95 5.34
CA GLU A 57 -11.79 22.25 5.55
C GLU A 57 -11.16 22.81 4.27
N GLN A 58 -10.54 21.96 3.44
CA GLN A 58 -10.04 22.37 2.13
C GLN A 58 -11.20 22.76 1.19
N VAL A 59 -12.31 22.03 1.22
CA VAL A 59 -13.54 22.40 0.47
C VAL A 59 -14.05 23.77 0.90
N SER A 60 -14.13 24.03 2.22
CA SER A 60 -14.59 25.32 2.74
C SER A 60 -13.63 26.48 2.44
N GLN A 61 -12.32 26.23 2.37
CA GLN A 61 -11.34 27.24 1.97
C GLN A 61 -11.46 27.56 0.48
N ILE A 62 -11.65 26.53 -0.36
CA ILE A 62 -11.82 26.69 -1.81
C ILE A 62 -13.12 27.43 -2.13
N SER A 63 -14.23 27.15 -1.45
CA SER A 63 -15.52 27.79 -1.73
C SER A 63 -15.49 29.32 -1.63
N GLY A 64 -14.74 29.88 -0.66
CA GLY A 64 -14.59 31.33 -0.53
C GLY A 64 -13.82 32.00 -1.68
N TYR A 65 -12.88 31.27 -2.31
CA TYR A 65 -12.15 31.75 -3.49
C TYR A 65 -12.97 31.66 -4.77
N LEU A 66 -13.88 30.67 -4.88
CA LEU A 66 -14.76 30.55 -6.04
C LEU A 66 -15.74 31.74 -6.16
N ASP A 67 -16.26 32.21 -5.02
CA ASP A 67 -17.18 33.37 -4.98
C ASP A 67 -16.53 34.69 -5.41
N THR A 68 -15.19 34.78 -5.34
CA THR A 68 -14.42 35.98 -5.64
C THR A 68 -13.37 35.77 -6.73
N TRP A 69 -13.52 34.70 -7.53
CA TRP A 69 -12.50 34.17 -8.43
C TRP A 69 -11.75 35.22 -9.24
N GLU A 70 -12.45 36.17 -9.86
CA GLU A 70 -11.84 37.21 -10.69
C GLU A 70 -10.78 38.04 -9.93
N ASN A 71 -10.97 38.24 -8.62
CA ASN A 71 -10.11 39.05 -7.75
C ASN A 71 -9.03 38.22 -7.01
N VAL A 72 -9.00 36.90 -7.19
CA VAL A 72 -8.02 36.01 -6.55
C VAL A 72 -6.67 36.08 -7.27
N SER A 73 -5.58 36.04 -6.50
CA SER A 73 -4.22 36.05 -7.04
C SER A 73 -3.96 34.82 -7.93
N PHE A 74 -3.02 34.92 -8.86
CA PHE A 74 -2.68 33.78 -9.73
C PHE A 74 -2.21 32.56 -8.93
N ASP A 75 -1.40 32.77 -7.89
CA ASP A 75 -0.88 31.68 -7.07
C ASP A 75 -1.99 30.98 -6.28
N ASP A 76 -2.96 31.74 -5.77
CA ASP A 76 -4.12 31.19 -5.08
C ASP A 76 -5.05 30.46 -6.05
N LYS A 77 -5.25 30.99 -7.27
CA LYS A 77 -5.98 30.29 -8.35
C LYS A 77 -5.32 28.96 -8.69
N ARG A 78 -4.00 28.94 -8.83
CA ARG A 78 -3.22 27.72 -9.08
C ARG A 78 -3.43 26.71 -7.96
N ARG A 79 -3.34 27.15 -6.71
CA ARG A 79 -3.53 26.27 -5.54
C ARG A 79 -4.94 25.69 -5.47
N VAL A 80 -5.97 26.46 -5.79
CA VAL A 80 -7.36 25.98 -5.88
C VAL A 80 -7.46 24.90 -6.97
N VAL A 81 -6.90 25.15 -8.15
CA VAL A 81 -6.93 24.21 -9.28
C VAL A 81 -6.17 22.91 -8.97
N ASP A 82 -5.00 22.98 -8.34
CA ASP A 82 -4.19 21.82 -7.93
C ASP A 82 -4.92 20.94 -6.91
N LEU A 83 -5.78 21.54 -6.09
CA LEU A 83 -6.62 20.83 -5.13
C LEU A 83 -7.86 20.21 -5.78
N MET A 84 -8.42 20.81 -6.83
CA MET A 84 -9.69 20.36 -7.43
C MET A 84 -9.53 19.39 -8.61
N ILE A 85 -8.45 19.48 -9.37
CA ILE A 85 -8.28 18.74 -10.62
C ILE A 85 -7.29 17.59 -10.43
N THR A 86 -7.68 16.40 -10.87
CA THR A 86 -6.83 15.21 -10.90
C THR A 86 -6.00 15.15 -12.18
N THR A 87 -6.62 15.41 -13.34
CA THR A 87 -5.96 15.29 -14.65
C THR A 87 -6.64 16.19 -15.68
N ILE A 88 -5.84 16.79 -16.56
CA ILE A 88 -6.31 17.52 -17.74
C ILE A 88 -5.77 16.82 -18.98
N ALA A 89 -6.66 16.33 -19.84
CA ALA A 89 -6.31 15.76 -21.14
C ALA A 89 -6.81 16.69 -22.25
N ALA A 90 -5.89 17.13 -23.12
CA ALA A 90 -6.19 18.03 -24.22
C ALA A 90 -5.84 17.38 -25.55
N THR A 91 -6.73 17.52 -26.52
CA THR A 91 -6.56 17.18 -27.93
C THR A 91 -6.72 18.45 -28.77
N SER A 92 -6.60 18.35 -30.09
CA SER A 92 -6.81 19.51 -30.99
C SER A 92 -8.22 20.07 -30.95
N ASP A 93 -9.20 19.29 -30.54
CA ASP A 93 -10.63 19.57 -30.65
C ASP A 93 -11.38 19.40 -29.32
N SER A 94 -10.80 18.75 -28.31
CA SER A 94 -11.45 18.52 -27.03
C SER A 94 -10.52 18.71 -25.83
N LEU A 95 -11.12 19.17 -24.74
CA LEU A 95 -10.52 19.27 -23.41
C LEU A 95 -11.34 18.41 -22.46
N ASN A 96 -10.69 17.47 -21.78
CA ASN A 96 -11.29 16.64 -20.75
C ASN A 96 -10.61 16.92 -19.41
N ILE A 97 -11.42 17.28 -18.40
CA ILE A 97 -10.94 17.56 -17.05
C ILE A 97 -11.54 16.51 -16.12
N THR A 98 -10.66 15.77 -15.44
CA THR A 98 -11.03 14.84 -14.37
C THR A 98 -10.87 15.56 -13.04
N TRP A 99 -11.98 15.70 -12.32
CA TRP A 99 -12.05 16.36 -11.01
C TRP A 99 -11.78 15.35 -9.88
N LYS A 100 -11.29 15.83 -8.73
CA LYS A 100 -11.10 15.01 -7.51
C LYS A 100 -12.39 14.76 -6.72
N ILE A 101 -13.53 15.32 -7.17
CA ILE A 101 -14.85 15.30 -6.52
C ILE A 101 -15.79 14.33 -7.23
#